data_AF-A0A432GEB5-F1
#
_entry.id   AF-A0A432GEB5-F1
#
_cell.length_a   1.000
_cell.length_b   1.000
_cell.length_c   1.000
_cell.angle_alpha   90.00
_cell.angle_beta   90.00
_cell.angle_gamma   90.00
#
_symmetry.space_group_name_H-M   'P 1'
#
loop_
_entity.id
_entity.type
_entity.pdbx_description
1 polymer ?
#
loop_
_entity_poly.entity_id
_entity_poly.type
_entity_poly.pdbx_seq_one_letter_code
_entity_poly.pdbx_strand_id
1 'polypeptide(L)'
;MKRAEELASLSREHHESLKLAKRCLDTVAQADDRRIESLCREIADSFDATWDRHFRNEEASIFAVTDTLDGKIRELGEQLVAEHERMRELAKEMKSGDCSGLQEFGELLRDHTQCH
;
A
#
# COMPACT_ATOMS: atom_id res chain seq x y z
N MET A 1 19.21 -2.50 20.97
CA MET A 1 17.76 -2.62 21.29
C MET A 1 16.87 -1.93 20.25
N LYS A 2 17.22 -0.75 19.71
CA LYS A 2 16.44 -0.04 18.66
C LYS A 2 16.06 -0.88 17.43
N ARG A 3 16.99 -1.66 16.86
CA ARG A 3 16.73 -2.57 15.74
C ARG A 3 15.58 -3.57 15.96
N ALA A 4 15.34 -4.02 17.20
CA ALA A 4 14.30 -5.01 17.47
C ALA A 4 12.90 -4.37 17.50
N GLU A 5 12.80 -3.11 17.92
CA GLU A 5 11.54 -2.36 17.95
C GLU A 5 11.15 -1.88 16.55
N GLU A 6 12.13 -1.43 15.76
CA GLU A 6 11.92 -1.04 14.36
C GLU A 6 11.44 -2.22 13.51
N LEU A 7 12.06 -3.40 13.69
CA LEU A 7 11.66 -4.62 12.98
C LEU A 7 10.27 -5.12 13.41
N ALA A 8 9.93 -4.99 14.69
CA ALA A 8 8.61 -5.36 15.20
C ALA A 8 7.49 -4.43 14.70
N SER A 9 7.78 -3.14 14.53
CA SER A 9 6.84 -2.18 13.92
C SER A 9 6.62 -2.48 12.44
N LEU A 10 7.69 -2.76 11.68
CA LEU A 10 7.61 -3.15 10.27
C LEU A 10 6.77 -4.42 10.07
N SER A 11 7.00 -5.47 10.87
CA SER A 11 6.18 -6.69 10.77
C SER A 11 4.70 -6.46 11.09
N ARG A 12 4.38 -5.52 11.98
CA ARG A 12 2.98 -5.16 12.27
C ARG A 12 2.35 -4.41 11.10
N GLU A 13 3.06 -3.46 10.51
CA GLU A 13 2.60 -2.68 9.36
C GLU A 13 2.36 -3.58 8.14
N HIS A 14 3.25 -4.54 7.86
CA HIS A 14 3.05 -5.54 6.80
C HIS A 14 1.85 -6.44 7.09
N HIS A 15 1.67 -6.90 8.33
CA HIS A 15 0.53 -7.74 8.68
C HIS A 15 -0.81 -7.02 8.48
N GLU A 16 -0.89 -5.75 8.86
CA GLU A 16 -2.09 -4.93 8.61
C GLU A 16 -2.31 -4.67 7.11
N SER A 17 -1.24 -4.52 6.33
CA SER A 17 -1.30 -4.39 4.86
C SER A 17 -1.93 -5.62 4.21
N LEU A 18 -1.45 -6.81 4.58
CA LEU A 18 -1.99 -8.08 4.05
C LEU A 18 -3.44 -8.32 4.47
N LYS A 19 -3.82 -7.93 5.70
CA LYS A 19 -5.22 -7.99 6.13
C LYS A 19 -6.10 -7.06 5.31
N LEU A 20 -5.67 -5.83 5.08
CA LEU A 20 -6.43 -4.87 4.29
C LEU A 20 -6.57 -5.34 2.84
N ALA A 21 -5.47 -5.79 2.23
CA ALA A 21 -5.46 -6.37 0.90
C ALA A 21 -6.47 -7.52 0.78
N LYS A 22 -6.44 -8.46 1.73
CA LYS A 22 -7.41 -9.56 1.79
C LYS A 22 -8.85 -9.06 1.93
N ARG A 23 -9.11 -8.08 2.80
CA ARG A 23 -10.46 -7.49 2.95
C ARG A 23 -10.97 -6.90 1.64
N CYS A 24 -10.11 -6.22 0.86
CA CYS A 24 -10.47 -5.67 -0.44
C CYS A 24 -10.91 -6.79 -1.40
N LEU A 25 -10.07 -7.81 -1.56
CA LEU A 25 -10.32 -8.94 -2.46
C LEU A 25 -11.57 -9.73 -2.05
N ASP A 26 -11.72 -10.05 -0.76
CA ASP A 26 -12.87 -10.79 -0.24
C ASP A 26 -14.18 -9.99 -0.42
N THR A 27 -14.12 -8.65 -0.30
CA THR A 27 -15.30 -7.78 -0.45
C THR A 27 -15.74 -7.68 -1.91
N VAL A 28 -14.78 -7.55 -2.84
CA VAL A 28 -15.06 -7.57 -4.28
C VAL A 28 -15.60 -8.94 -4.71
N ALA A 29 -15.00 -10.04 -4.23
CA ALA A 29 -15.44 -11.40 -4.56
C ALA A 29 -16.87 -11.71 -4.09
N GLN A 30 -17.33 -11.06 -3.02
CA GLN A 30 -18.70 -11.18 -2.53
C GLN A 30 -19.73 -10.35 -3.31
N ALA A 31 -19.28 -9.48 -4.24
CA ALA A 31 -20.12 -8.60 -5.06
C ALA A 31 -21.15 -7.79 -4.25
N ASP A 32 -20.74 -7.32 -3.06
CA ASP A 32 -21.58 -6.49 -2.17
C ASP A 32 -21.20 -5.02 -2.33
N ASP A 33 -21.91 -4.34 -3.24
CA ASP A 33 -21.64 -2.92 -3.58
C ASP A 33 -21.65 -2.00 -2.36
N ARG A 34 -22.50 -2.26 -1.36
CA ARG A 34 -22.53 -1.45 -0.13
C ARG A 34 -21.28 -1.64 0.71
N ARG A 35 -20.77 -2.87 0.79
CA ARG A 35 -19.50 -3.15 1.48
C ARG A 35 -18.31 -2.60 0.71
N ILE A 36 -18.34 -2.67 -0.62
CA ILE A 36 -17.33 -2.05 -1.49
C ILE A 36 -17.25 -0.55 -1.20
N GLU A 37 -18.37 0.17 -1.30
CA GLU A 37 -18.44 1.61 -1.03
C GLU A 37 -17.98 1.97 0.39
N SER A 38 -18.42 1.18 1.39
CA SER A 38 -18.00 1.39 2.78
C SER A 38 -16.51 1.18 2.97
N LEU A 39 -15.92 0.16 2.33
CA LEU A 39 -14.50 -0.14 2.44
C LEU A 39 -13.65 0.90 1.71
N CYS A 40 -14.05 1.35 0.51
CA CYS A 40 -13.40 2.46 -0.18
C CYS A 40 -13.33 3.71 0.69
N ARG A 41 -14.42 4.04 1.39
CA ARG A 41 -14.47 5.21 2.27
C ARG A 41 -13.56 5.06 3.48
N GLU A 42 -13.56 3.88 4.10
CA GLU A 42 -12.64 3.54 5.20
C GLU A 42 -11.17 3.68 4.75
N ILE A 43 -10.84 3.16 3.57
CA ILE A 43 -9.49 3.28 2.97
C ILE A 43 -9.17 4.75 2.75
N ALA A 44 -10.00 5.49 2.01
CA ALA A 44 -9.76 6.88 1.68
C ALA A 44 -9.60 7.79 2.92
N ASP A 45 -10.39 7.54 3.98
CA ASP A 45 -10.34 8.32 5.22
C ASP A 45 -9.09 8.02 6.07
N SER A 46 -8.61 6.77 6.04
CA SER A 46 -7.46 6.32 6.81
C SER A 46 -6.13 6.37 6.05
N PHE A 47 -6.17 6.60 4.73
CA PHE A 47 -5.03 6.47 3.84
C PHE A 47 -3.88 7.41 4.19
N ASP A 48 -4.15 8.71 4.33
CA ASP A 48 -3.12 9.71 4.64
C ASP A 48 -2.45 9.46 6.00
N ALA A 49 -3.24 9.00 6.98
CA ALA A 49 -2.78 8.79 8.36
C ALA A 49 -1.96 7.50 8.52
N THR A 50 -2.22 6.49 7.69
CA THR A 50 -1.69 5.14 7.86
C THR A 50 -0.69 4.79 6.76
N TRP A 51 -1.11 4.93 5.50
CA TRP A 51 -0.41 4.36 4.35
C TRP A 51 0.55 5.34 3.70
N ASP A 52 0.16 6.60 3.50
CA ASP A 52 1.04 7.61 2.91
C ASP A 52 2.30 7.86 3.78
N ARG A 53 2.16 7.77 5.11
CA ARG A 53 3.30 7.83 6.04
C ARG A 53 4.24 6.63 5.88
N HIS A 54 3.71 5.43 5.70
CA HIS A 54 4.51 4.21 5.50
C HIS A 54 5.32 4.32 4.19
N PHE A 55 4.64 4.64 3.08
CA PHE A 55 5.27 4.79 1.77
C PHE A 55 6.37 5.86 1.76
N ARG A 56 6.17 7.01 2.41
CA ARG A 56 7.22 8.04 2.49
C ARG A 56 8.45 7.60 3.26
N ASN A 57 8.28 6.81 4.33
CA ASN A 57 9.43 6.29 5.09
C ASN A 57 10.20 5.25 4.28
N GLU A 58 9.48 4.40 3.55
CA GLU A 58 10.04 3.40 2.65
C GLU A 58 10.76 4.06 1.47
N GLU A 59 10.12 5.00 0.77
CA GLU A 59 10.70 5.81 -0.31
C GLU A 59 11.97 6.52 0.14
N ALA A 60 11.97 7.18 1.31
CA ALA A 60 13.15 7.85 1.83
C ALA A 60 14.32 6.87 2.09
N SER A 61 14.00 5.65 2.52
CA SER A 61 14.99 4.59 2.73
C SER A 61 15.50 4.02 1.40
N ILE A 62 14.62 3.81 0.43
CA ILE A 62 14.96 3.34 -0.93
C ILE A 62 15.86 4.37 -1.61
N PHE A 63 15.46 5.65 -1.65
CA PHE A 63 16.23 6.73 -2.28
C PHE A 63 17.62 6.93 -1.66
N ALA A 64 17.75 6.74 -0.34
CA ALA A 64 19.06 6.81 0.33
C ALA A 64 20.04 5.74 -0.14
N VAL A 65 19.54 4.61 -0.67
CA VAL A 65 20.35 3.46 -1.08
C VAL A 65 20.48 3.40 -2.61
N THR A 66 19.45 3.75 -3.37
CA THR A 66 19.45 3.70 -4.84
C THR A 66 20.32 4.78 -5.48
N ASP A 67 20.53 5.93 -4.84
CA ASP A 67 21.46 6.97 -5.32
C ASP A 67 22.92 6.46 -5.43
N THR A 68 23.21 5.34 -4.76
CA THR A 68 24.56 4.73 -4.70
C THR A 68 24.68 3.38 -5.44
N LEU A 69 23.61 2.86 -6.04
CA LEU A 69 23.57 1.51 -6.64
C LEU A 69 23.19 1.51 -8.12
N ASP A 70 23.92 0.75 -8.93
CA ASP A 70 23.73 0.67 -10.38
C ASP A 70 22.57 -0.26 -10.82
N GLY A 71 21.94 0.14 -11.93
CA GLY A 71 21.08 -0.69 -12.79
C GLY A 71 19.84 -1.28 -12.12
N LYS A 72 19.91 -2.56 -11.76
CA LYS A 72 18.74 -3.38 -11.39
C LYS A 72 18.07 -2.97 -10.08
N ILE A 73 18.85 -2.45 -9.13
CA ILE A 73 18.34 -1.99 -7.83
C ILE A 73 17.63 -0.65 -7.97
N ARG A 74 18.10 0.20 -8.90
CA ARG A 74 17.42 1.44 -9.26
C ARG A 74 16.08 1.16 -9.95
N GLU A 75 16.04 0.22 -10.90
CA GLU A 75 14.78 -0.19 -11.56
C GLU A 75 13.74 -0.71 -10.55
N LEU A 76 14.17 -1.52 -9.57
CA LEU A 76 13.29 -1.99 -8.48
C LEU A 76 12.77 -0.82 -7.62
N GLY A 77 13.63 0.16 -7.30
CA GLY A 77 13.21 1.35 -6.56
C GLY A 77 12.20 2.21 -7.33
N GLU A 78 12.40 2.39 -8.64
CA GLU A 78 11.45 3.11 -9.50
C GLU A 78 10.11 2.36 -9.63
N GLN A 79 10.12 1.02 -9.68
CA GLN A 79 8.91 0.20 -9.67
C GLN A 79 8.12 0.37 -8.36
N LEU A 80 8.78 0.29 -7.21
CA LEU A 80 8.14 0.47 -5.89
C LEU A 80 7.49 1.86 -5.75
N VAL A 81 8.17 2.91 -6.23
CA VAL A 81 7.61 4.27 -6.23
C VAL A 81 6.35 4.33 -7.11
N ALA A 82 6.37 3.71 -8.30
CA ALA A 82 5.22 3.68 -9.20
C ALA A 82 4.03 2.91 -8.59
N GLU A 83 4.29 1.82 -7.87
CA GLU A 83 3.26 1.06 -7.14
C GLU A 83 2.61 1.92 -6.04
N HIS A 84 3.42 2.66 -5.27
CA HIS A 84 2.91 3.62 -4.27
C HIS A 84 2.08 4.72 -4.91
N GLU A 85 2.54 5.32 -6.01
CA GLU A 85 1.80 6.36 -6.73
C GLU A 85 0.44 5.83 -7.20
N ARG A 86 0.41 4.62 -7.75
CA ARG A 86 -0.85 3.99 -8.18
C ARG A 86 -1.80 3.75 -7.01
N MET A 87 -1.31 3.27 -5.86
CA MET A 87 -2.12 3.12 -4.65
C MET A 87 -2.66 4.47 -4.14
N ARG A 88 -1.87 5.56 -4.24
CA ARG A 88 -2.30 6.93 -3.90
C ARG A 88 -3.38 7.45 -4.85
N GLU A 89 -3.28 7.14 -6.14
CA GLU A 89 -4.31 7.50 -7.13
C GLU A 89 -5.62 6.78 -6.84
N LEU A 90 -5.58 5.46 -6.65
CA LEU A 90 -6.74 4.64 -6.31
C LEU A 90 -7.44 5.15 -5.03
N ALA A 91 -6.68 5.55 -4.01
CA ALA A 91 -7.25 6.12 -2.79
C ALA A 91 -7.94 7.48 -3.05
N LYS A 92 -7.43 8.31 -3.97
CA LYS A 92 -8.09 9.57 -4.37
C LYS A 92 -9.35 9.32 -5.18
N GLU A 93 -9.33 8.34 -6.07
CA GLU A 93 -10.50 7.89 -6.84
C GLU A 93 -11.61 7.42 -5.88
N MET A 94 -11.26 6.57 -4.90
CA MET A 94 -12.17 6.13 -3.83
C MET A 94 -12.74 7.29 -3.03
N LYS A 95 -11.91 8.30 -2.70
CA LYS A 95 -12.36 9.51 -2.01
C LYS A 95 -13.36 10.33 -2.84
N SER A 96 -13.23 10.30 -4.16
CA SER A 96 -14.17 10.94 -5.08
C SER A 96 -15.46 10.13 -5.31
N GLY A 97 -15.53 8.91 -4.79
CA GLY A 97 -16.67 8.00 -4.89
C GLY A 97 -16.50 6.91 -5.95
N ASP A 98 -15.37 6.85 -6.66
CA ASP A 98 -15.08 5.77 -7.60
C ASP A 98 -14.42 4.58 -6.88
N CYS A 99 -15.20 3.50 -6.75
CA CYS A 99 -14.77 2.26 -6.12
C CYS A 99 -14.35 1.15 -7.08
N SER A 100 -14.33 1.43 -8.39
CA SER A 100 -13.98 0.42 -9.40
C SER A 100 -12.55 -0.12 -9.22
N GLY A 101 -11.65 0.69 -8.66
CA GLY A 101 -10.27 0.34 -8.35
C GLY A 101 -10.03 -0.45 -7.06
N LEU A 102 -11.07 -0.84 -6.30
CA LEU A 102 -10.89 -1.53 -5.01
C LEU A 102 -10.16 -2.88 -5.14
N GLN A 103 -10.42 -3.63 -6.23
CA GLN A 103 -9.72 -4.88 -6.49
C GLN A 103 -8.23 -4.65 -6.76
N GLU A 104 -7.93 -3.72 -7.67
CA GLU A 104 -6.57 -3.36 -8.04
C GLU A 104 -5.77 -2.90 -6.82
N PHE A 105 -6.37 -2.07 -5.97
CA PHE A 105 -5.78 -1.64 -4.71
C PHE A 105 -5.40 -2.82 -3.80
N GLY A 106 -6.30 -3.80 -3.67
CA GLY A 106 -6.05 -5.01 -2.88
C GLY A 106 -4.94 -5.90 -3.45
N GLU A 107 -4.86 -6.01 -4.78
CA GLU A 107 -3.81 -6.78 -5.46
C GLU A 107 -2.44 -6.10 -5.30
N LEU A 108 -2.35 -4.79 -5.58
CA LEU A 108 -1.13 -4.00 -5.43
C LEU A 108 -0.62 -4.03 -3.98
N LEU A 109 -1.50 -3.80 -3.00
CA LEU A 109 -1.10 -3.81 -1.58
C LEU A 109 -0.58 -5.19 -1.13
N ARG A 110 -1.19 -6.27 -1.64
CA ARG A 110 -0.74 -7.63 -1.34
C ARG A 110 0.64 -7.88 -1.94
N ASP A 111 0.82 -7.56 -3.22
CA ASP A 111 2.02 -7.88 -3.97
C ASP A 111 3.21 -7.04 -3.46
N HIS A 112 2.97 -5.75 -3.14
CA HIS A 112 3.91 -4.87 -2.43
C HIS A 112 4.41 -5.51 -1.13
N THR A 113 3.49 -5.96 -0.29
CA THR A 113 3.83 -6.50 1.03
C THR A 113 4.53 -7.87 0.96
N GLN A 114 4.31 -8.66 -0.09
CA GLN A 114 4.94 -9.98 -0.25
C GLN A 114 6.32 -9.92 -0.89
N CYS A 115 6.67 -8.81 -1.55
CA CYS A 115 8.00 -8.61 -2.13
C CYS A 115 9.07 -8.22 -1.08
N HIS A 116 8.65 -7.71 0.09
CA HIS A 116 9.50 -7.21 1.19
C HIS A 116 9.64 -8.20 2.35
#